data_AF-A0A921Z6E4-F1
#
_entry.id   AF-A0A921Z6E4-F1
#
_cell.length_a   1.000
_cell.length_b   1.000
_cell.length_c   1.000
_cell.angle_alpha   90.00
_cell.angle_beta   90.00
_cell.angle_gamma   90.00
#
_symmetry.space_group_name_H-M   'P 1'
#
loop_
_entity.id
_entity.type
_entity.pdbx_description
1 polymer ?
#
loop_
_entity_poly.entity_id
_entity_poly.type
_entity_poly.pdbx_seq_one_letter_code
_entity_poly.pdbx_strand_id
1 'polypeptide(L)'
;MNSQAGKVLESIHQENFNKRKQLDRIRYTKHKKMEKFRLTQLEAAELRDRLLYEVGGKLPAEKKEQAVANYVQKANIKKNAALAIKVMYKKILDILKKDSSYFTVVLEALKLDCRAQGKCLMGATEMGQLAMEYLDDRKFEFSKLEKEIKVNMKERERTLKLARREVAYLTDSFPDLIRKEEATNLDDLYEDEDAVSKHSVHWELEEVMGICKRLQKATLVSSFDKILLRLKEQRYQTERLMMQLTLNSAKRDALIEDRKHAVMMLDTLKNVGQEKTAQYLLEKKRLLAQQEAERREENDLNKALDEKGKIIIEMKTSLQQINELLSSVGAPNVPRPFTDVPPAIQYALEEMVQPVPEVEADFDKLILTAKQKLNVLIQAVSKMEVTPEVRLNARLFYHNILARTMRDNYKDEVVAEGGLIEFEMEDPNVPSHAIIKLRSKQLVEAQVSEFDVPADAPKK
;
A
#
# COMPACT_ATOMS: atom_id res chain seq x y z
N MET A 1 -83.96 -101.14 -30.55
CA MET A 1 -82.66 -101.55 -29.96
C MET A 1 -81.54 -100.48 -30.08
N ASN A 2 -81.82 -99.17 -30.16
CA ASN A 2 -80.79 -98.13 -30.41
C ASN A 2 -80.35 -97.27 -29.20
N SER A 3 -80.81 -97.56 -27.97
CA SER A 3 -80.57 -96.67 -26.81
C SER A 3 -79.23 -96.91 -26.09
N GLN A 4 -78.62 -98.10 -26.20
CA GLN A 4 -77.36 -98.41 -25.51
C GLN A 4 -76.12 -97.95 -26.29
N ALA A 5 -76.14 -98.01 -27.63
CA ALA A 5 -75.00 -97.58 -28.46
C ALA A 5 -74.75 -96.06 -28.37
N GLY A 6 -75.81 -95.25 -28.28
CA GLY A 6 -75.69 -93.79 -28.12
C GLY A 6 -75.01 -93.37 -26.81
N LYS A 7 -75.33 -94.03 -25.68
CA LYS A 7 -74.73 -93.75 -24.37
C LYS A 7 -73.24 -94.10 -24.32
N VAL A 8 -72.83 -95.17 -25.00
CA VAL A 8 -71.40 -95.55 -25.12
C VAL A 8 -70.64 -94.53 -25.97
N LEU A 9 -71.23 -94.08 -27.09
CA LEU A 9 -70.63 -93.06 -27.95
C LEU A 9 -70.45 -91.72 -27.20
N GLU A 10 -71.46 -91.31 -26.44
CA GLU A 10 -71.43 -90.09 -25.63
C GLU A 10 -70.38 -90.16 -24.51
N SER A 11 -70.23 -91.32 -23.86
CA SER A 11 -69.16 -91.56 -22.89
C SER A 11 -67.76 -91.46 -23.51
N ILE A 12 -67.55 -92.02 -24.71
CA ILE A 12 -66.28 -91.91 -25.44
C ILE A 12 -66.01 -90.46 -25.85
N HIS A 13 -67.02 -89.70 -26.27
CA HIS A 13 -66.88 -88.28 -26.59
C HIS A 13 -66.55 -87.45 -25.35
N GLN A 14 -67.19 -87.72 -24.21
CA GLN A 14 -66.90 -87.09 -22.92
C GLN A 14 -65.46 -87.37 -22.48
N GLU A 15 -65.00 -88.62 -22.61
CA GLU A 15 -63.64 -89.02 -22.26
C GLU A 15 -62.60 -88.37 -23.18
N ASN A 16 -62.86 -88.34 -24.49
CA ASN A 16 -62.00 -87.63 -25.45
C ASN A 16 -61.92 -86.13 -25.17
N PHE A 17 -63.06 -85.50 -24.84
CA PHE A 17 -63.10 -84.10 -24.46
C PHE A 17 -62.28 -83.84 -23.18
N ASN A 18 -62.41 -84.69 -22.16
CA ASN A 18 -61.63 -84.59 -20.93
C ASN A 18 -60.12 -84.79 -21.17
N LYS A 19 -59.73 -85.74 -22.02
CA LYS A 19 -58.33 -85.96 -22.42
C LYS A 19 -57.76 -84.77 -23.21
N ARG A 20 -58.53 -84.21 -24.15
CA ARG A 20 -58.13 -82.97 -24.87
C ARG A 20 -57.96 -81.79 -23.92
N LYS A 21 -58.91 -81.59 -23.00
CA LYS A 21 -58.83 -80.53 -21.98
C LYS A 21 -57.61 -80.69 -21.07
N GLN A 22 -57.27 -81.92 -20.65
CA GLN A 22 -56.04 -82.18 -19.90
C GLN A 22 -54.79 -81.90 -20.72
N LEU A 23 -54.77 -82.30 -21.99
CA LEU A 23 -53.66 -82.07 -22.90
C LEU A 23 -53.42 -80.57 -23.14
N ASP A 24 -54.49 -79.78 -23.32
CA ASP A 24 -54.41 -78.32 -23.46
C ASP A 24 -53.89 -77.67 -22.17
N ARG A 25 -54.33 -78.16 -21.00
CA ARG A 25 -53.82 -77.69 -19.70
C ARG A 25 -52.32 -77.96 -19.54
N ILE A 26 -51.86 -79.14 -19.96
CA ILE A 26 -50.44 -79.51 -19.94
C ILE A 26 -49.64 -78.64 -20.92
N ARG A 27 -50.14 -78.43 -22.15
CA ARG A 27 -49.51 -77.56 -23.15
C ARG A 27 -49.37 -76.12 -22.65
N TYR A 28 -50.43 -75.56 -22.07
CA TYR A 28 -50.40 -74.23 -21.49
C TYR A 28 -49.39 -74.12 -20.34
N THR A 29 -49.37 -75.11 -19.45
CA THR A 29 -48.43 -75.13 -18.31
C THR A 29 -46.98 -75.26 -18.80
N LYS A 30 -46.72 -76.09 -19.83
CA LYS A 30 -45.42 -76.21 -20.47
C LYS A 30 -44.98 -74.89 -21.08
N HIS A 31 -45.86 -74.23 -21.85
CA HIS A 31 -45.56 -72.93 -22.46
C HIS A 31 -45.20 -71.89 -21.39
N LYS A 32 -46.01 -71.78 -20.32
CA LYS A 32 -45.76 -70.83 -19.23
C LYS A 32 -44.45 -71.10 -18.50
N LYS A 33 -44.08 -72.36 -18.28
CA LYS A 33 -42.78 -72.72 -17.69
C LYS A 33 -41.60 -72.41 -18.62
N MET A 34 -41.76 -72.63 -19.91
CA MET A 34 -40.73 -72.36 -20.91
C MET A 34 -40.45 -70.86 -21.04
N GLU A 35 -41.50 -70.03 -20.97
CA GLU A 35 -41.37 -68.57 -20.97
C GLU A 35 -40.62 -68.07 -19.73
N LYS A 36 -40.98 -68.59 -18.55
CA LYS A 36 -40.26 -68.29 -17.31
C LYS A 36 -38.78 -68.70 -17.38
N PHE A 37 -38.50 -69.89 -17.89
CA PHE A 37 -37.12 -70.36 -18.07
C PHE A 37 -36.31 -69.42 -18.97
N ARG A 38 -36.90 -68.96 -20.08
CA ARG A 38 -36.27 -68.00 -20.99
C ARG A 38 -35.96 -66.67 -20.31
N LEU A 39 -36.92 -66.11 -19.56
CA LEU A 39 -36.73 -64.86 -18.83
C LEU A 39 -35.61 -64.98 -17.80
N THR A 40 -35.62 -66.04 -16.99
CA THR A 40 -34.58 -66.27 -15.98
C THR A 40 -33.18 -66.48 -16.61
N GLN A 41 -33.11 -67.11 -17.79
CA GLN A 41 -31.84 -67.29 -18.50
C GLN A 41 -31.29 -65.95 -19.02
N LEU A 42 -32.17 -65.04 -19.43
CA LEU A 42 -31.81 -63.71 -19.91
C LEU A 42 -31.31 -62.83 -18.75
N GLU A 43 -32.03 -62.83 -17.62
CA GLU A 43 -31.57 -62.16 -16.39
C GLU A 43 -30.22 -62.70 -15.91
N ALA A 44 -30.01 -64.02 -15.96
CA ALA A 44 -28.74 -64.62 -15.58
C ALA A 44 -27.57 -64.23 -16.50
N ALA A 45 -27.85 -64.03 -17.80
CA ALA A 45 -26.85 -63.54 -18.75
C ALA A 45 -26.51 -62.07 -18.49
N GLU A 46 -27.52 -61.21 -18.29
CA GLU A 46 -27.33 -59.79 -17.96
C GLU A 46 -26.54 -59.60 -16.65
N LEU A 47 -26.84 -60.40 -15.63
CA LEU A 47 -26.12 -60.36 -14.36
C LEU A 47 -24.65 -60.79 -14.51
N ARG A 48 -24.35 -61.77 -15.38
CA ARG A 48 -22.97 -62.15 -15.68
C ARG A 48 -22.22 -61.04 -16.40
N ASP A 49 -22.85 -60.38 -17.37
CA ASP A 49 -22.23 -59.28 -18.10
C ASP A 49 -21.96 -58.08 -17.18
N ARG A 50 -22.92 -57.70 -16.32
CA ARG A 50 -22.67 -56.66 -15.29
C ARG A 50 -21.53 -57.03 -14.36
N LEU A 51 -21.46 -58.29 -13.93
CA LEU A 51 -20.39 -58.72 -13.04
C LEU A 51 -19.02 -58.68 -13.74
N LEU A 52 -18.96 -58.99 -15.03
CA LEU A 52 -17.73 -58.96 -15.83
C LEU A 52 -17.26 -57.52 -16.13
N TYR A 53 -18.18 -56.62 -16.47
CA TYR A 53 -17.84 -55.29 -16.99
C TYR A 53 -18.01 -54.15 -15.98
N GLU A 54 -18.93 -54.25 -15.01
CA GLU A 54 -19.14 -53.22 -13.98
C GLU A 54 -18.39 -53.55 -12.69
N VAL A 55 -18.36 -54.82 -12.28
CA VAL A 55 -17.76 -55.24 -11.00
C VAL A 55 -16.29 -55.67 -11.13
N GLY A 56 -15.87 -56.14 -12.32
CA GLY A 56 -14.51 -56.61 -12.60
C GLY A 56 -13.41 -55.53 -12.59
N GLY A 57 -13.77 -54.25 -12.46
CA GLY A 57 -12.84 -53.12 -12.51
C GLY A 57 -12.33 -52.83 -13.92
N LYS A 58 -11.40 -51.86 -14.03
CA LYS A 58 -10.89 -51.39 -15.32
C LYS A 58 -10.21 -52.50 -16.13
N LEU A 59 -10.51 -52.55 -17.43
CA LEU A 59 -9.92 -53.49 -18.37
C LEU A 59 -8.39 -53.31 -18.42
N PRO A 60 -7.61 -54.36 -18.72
CA PRO A 60 -6.15 -54.26 -18.85
C PRO A 60 -5.69 -53.20 -19.86
N ALA A 61 -6.47 -52.95 -20.91
CA ALA A 61 -6.21 -51.90 -21.88
C ALA A 61 -6.36 -50.50 -21.26
N GLU A 62 -7.42 -50.25 -20.50
CA GLU A 62 -7.67 -48.98 -19.81
C GLU A 62 -6.61 -48.68 -18.74
N LYS A 63 -6.09 -49.72 -18.05
CA LYS A 63 -4.98 -49.55 -17.09
C LYS A 63 -3.69 -49.09 -17.79
N LYS A 64 -3.41 -49.62 -18.99
CA LYS A 64 -2.26 -49.19 -19.80
C LYS A 64 -2.45 -47.75 -20.31
N GLU A 65 -3.65 -47.41 -20.74
CA GLU A 65 -3.99 -46.07 -21.20
C GLU A 65 -3.87 -45.03 -20.07
N GLN A 66 -4.35 -45.36 -18.88
CA GLN A 66 -4.19 -44.51 -17.70
C GLN A 66 -2.71 -44.32 -17.32
N ALA A 67 -1.89 -45.37 -17.43
CA ALA A 67 -0.45 -45.26 -17.20
C ALA A 67 0.21 -44.30 -18.20
N VAL A 68 -0.13 -44.39 -19.49
CA VAL A 68 0.36 -43.47 -20.53
C VAL A 68 -0.11 -42.04 -20.26
N ALA A 69 -1.39 -41.84 -19.92
CA ALA A 69 -1.94 -40.53 -19.57
C ALA A 69 -1.19 -39.90 -18.39
N ASN A 70 -0.90 -40.69 -17.34
CA ASN A 70 -0.12 -40.24 -16.19
C ASN A 70 1.32 -39.84 -16.59
N TYR A 71 1.96 -40.60 -17.49
CA TYR A 71 3.29 -40.25 -18.01
C TYR A 71 3.28 -38.94 -18.78
N VAL A 72 2.29 -38.74 -19.65
CA VAL A 72 2.11 -37.50 -20.42
C VAL A 72 1.85 -36.33 -19.48
N GLN A 73 0.98 -36.48 -18.49
CA GLN A 73 0.69 -35.43 -17.51
C GLN A 73 1.95 -35.05 -16.71
N LYS A 74 2.72 -36.04 -16.25
CA LYS A 74 3.98 -35.80 -15.53
C LYS A 74 5.01 -35.08 -16.41
N ALA A 75 5.11 -35.44 -17.69
CA ALA A 75 5.98 -34.75 -18.65
C ALA A 75 5.52 -33.30 -18.88
N ASN A 76 4.21 -33.06 -18.95
CA ASN A 76 3.64 -31.73 -19.17
C ASN A 76 3.87 -30.81 -17.95
N ILE A 77 3.70 -31.33 -16.74
CA ILE A 77 4.03 -30.61 -15.49
C ILE A 77 5.52 -30.22 -15.48
N LYS A 78 6.43 -31.14 -15.83
CA LYS A 78 7.88 -30.85 -15.93
C LYS A 78 8.18 -29.77 -16.97
N LYS A 79 7.54 -29.84 -18.15
CA LYS A 79 7.68 -28.83 -19.20
C LYS A 79 7.22 -27.45 -18.73
N ASN A 80 6.06 -27.38 -18.07
CA ASN A 80 5.52 -26.11 -17.55
C ASN A 80 6.40 -25.51 -16.45
N ALA A 81 6.93 -26.35 -15.55
CA ALA A 81 7.90 -25.92 -14.56
C ALA A 81 9.18 -25.37 -15.22
N ALA A 82 9.72 -26.05 -16.23
CA ALA A 82 10.88 -25.58 -16.98
C ALA A 82 10.63 -24.25 -17.71
N LEU A 83 9.43 -24.07 -18.27
CA LEU A 83 9.01 -22.80 -18.89
C LEU A 83 8.94 -21.66 -17.86
N ALA A 84 8.35 -21.91 -16.69
CA ALA A 84 8.29 -20.91 -15.62
C ALA A 84 9.70 -20.51 -15.14
N ILE A 85 10.59 -21.49 -14.95
CA ILE A 85 11.99 -21.27 -14.60
C ILE A 85 12.69 -20.43 -15.68
N LYS A 86 12.52 -20.76 -16.96
CA LYS A 86 13.09 -19.99 -18.08
C LYS A 86 12.61 -18.54 -18.09
N VAL A 87 11.32 -18.30 -17.86
CA VAL A 87 10.75 -16.95 -17.78
C VAL A 87 11.34 -16.18 -16.60
N MET A 88 11.48 -16.81 -15.42
CA MET A 88 12.12 -16.18 -14.27
C MET A 88 13.58 -15.82 -14.54
N TYR A 89 14.39 -16.75 -15.08
CA TYR A 89 15.77 -16.44 -15.44
C TYR A 89 15.90 -15.31 -16.45
N LYS A 90 14.98 -15.23 -17.42
CA LYS A 90 14.93 -14.11 -18.35
C LYS A 90 14.68 -12.78 -17.63
N LYS A 91 13.71 -12.74 -16.71
CA LYS A 91 13.45 -11.54 -15.88
C LYS A 91 14.67 -11.15 -15.03
N ILE A 92 15.32 -12.12 -14.39
CA ILE A 92 16.54 -11.88 -13.61
C ILE A 92 17.65 -11.29 -14.49
N LEU A 93 17.85 -11.86 -15.68
CA LEU A 93 18.85 -11.37 -16.63
C LEU A 93 18.55 -9.94 -17.10
N ASP A 94 17.29 -9.61 -17.33
CA ASP A 94 16.86 -8.28 -17.74
C ASP A 94 17.10 -7.25 -16.61
N ILE A 95 16.84 -7.61 -15.35
CA ILE A 95 17.18 -6.78 -14.18
C ILE A 95 18.69 -6.56 -14.10
N LEU A 96 19.50 -7.64 -14.18
CA LEU A 96 20.96 -7.54 -14.10
C LEU A 96 21.55 -6.66 -15.21
N LYS A 97 21.00 -6.74 -16.43
CA LYS A 97 21.41 -5.85 -17.53
C LYS A 97 21.08 -4.39 -17.24
N LYS A 98 19.90 -4.13 -16.69
CA LYS A 98 19.47 -2.78 -16.33
C LYS A 98 20.37 -2.20 -15.22
N ASP A 99 20.67 -3.00 -14.20
CA ASP A 99 21.54 -2.63 -13.09
C ASP A 99 22.97 -2.36 -13.57
N SER A 100 23.51 -3.21 -14.46
CA SER A 100 24.82 -2.98 -15.08
C SER A 100 24.89 -1.63 -15.81
N SER A 101 23.82 -1.26 -16.53
CA SER A 101 23.73 0.07 -17.17
C SER A 101 23.72 1.20 -16.14
N TYR A 102 22.97 1.06 -15.04
CA TYR A 102 22.93 2.09 -13.98
C TYR A 102 24.29 2.25 -13.29
N PHE A 103 24.96 1.16 -12.95
CA PHE A 103 26.29 1.21 -12.34
C PHE A 103 27.30 1.91 -13.26
N THR A 104 27.22 1.69 -14.57
CA THR A 104 28.09 2.38 -15.54
C THR A 104 27.87 3.89 -15.52
N VAL A 105 26.61 4.34 -15.52
CA VAL A 105 26.27 5.77 -15.47
C VAL A 105 26.74 6.40 -14.15
N VAL A 106 26.51 5.73 -13.02
CA VAL A 106 26.95 6.21 -11.70
C VAL A 106 28.47 6.31 -11.62
N LEU A 107 29.20 5.33 -12.14
CA LEU A 107 30.66 5.33 -12.16
C LEU A 107 31.23 6.46 -13.04
N GLU A 108 30.63 6.71 -14.20
CA GLU A 108 31.06 7.84 -15.05
C GLU A 108 30.75 9.20 -14.40
N ALA A 109 29.59 9.34 -13.74
CA ALA A 109 29.27 10.55 -12.97
C ALA A 109 30.28 10.78 -11.84
N LEU A 110 30.64 9.73 -11.09
CA LEU A 110 31.67 9.80 -10.05
C LEU A 110 33.04 10.19 -10.59
N LYS A 111 33.46 9.64 -11.74
CA LYS A 111 34.73 10.03 -12.39
C LYS A 111 34.74 11.51 -12.78
N LEU A 112 33.63 12.01 -13.34
CA LEU A 112 33.50 13.41 -13.72
C LEU A 112 33.55 14.31 -12.48
N ASP A 113 32.87 13.94 -11.42
CA ASP A 113 32.85 14.68 -10.16
C ASP A 113 34.25 14.71 -9.51
N CYS A 114 34.95 13.56 -9.44
CA CYS A 114 36.34 13.52 -8.96
C CYS A 114 37.27 14.46 -9.76
N ARG A 115 37.11 14.54 -11.09
CA ARG A 115 37.90 15.49 -11.91
C ARG A 115 37.54 16.93 -11.60
N ALA A 116 36.27 17.25 -11.40
CA ALA A 116 35.82 18.59 -11.04
C ALA A 116 36.34 18.99 -9.64
N GLN A 117 36.20 18.12 -8.66
CA GLN A 117 36.75 18.31 -7.31
C GLN A 117 38.27 18.50 -7.34
N GLY A 118 38.99 17.71 -8.14
CA GLY A 118 40.44 17.88 -8.32
C GLY A 118 40.81 19.27 -8.84
N LYS A 119 40.07 19.80 -9.82
CA LYS A 119 40.27 21.17 -10.32
C LYS A 119 39.98 22.22 -9.25
N CYS A 120 38.90 22.05 -8.50
CA CYS A 120 38.57 22.96 -7.40
C CYS A 120 39.66 22.99 -6.32
N LEU A 121 40.22 21.82 -5.98
CA LEU A 121 41.29 21.72 -4.98
C LEU A 121 42.58 22.37 -5.47
N MET A 122 42.95 22.18 -6.75
CA MET A 122 44.09 22.90 -7.34
C MET A 122 43.87 24.41 -7.31
N GLY A 123 42.70 24.91 -7.74
CA GLY A 123 42.40 26.35 -7.69
C GLY A 123 42.38 26.93 -6.27
N ALA A 124 41.85 26.19 -5.30
CA ALA A 124 41.92 26.58 -3.89
C ALA A 124 43.36 26.62 -3.37
N THR A 125 44.21 25.69 -3.80
CA THR A 125 45.63 25.66 -3.43
C THR A 125 46.38 26.85 -4.02
N GLU A 126 46.18 27.16 -5.30
CA GLU A 126 46.77 28.33 -5.98
C GLU A 126 46.35 29.63 -5.30
N MET A 127 45.06 29.79 -5.00
CA MET A 127 44.55 30.95 -4.25
C MET A 127 45.14 31.04 -2.84
N GLY A 128 45.30 29.91 -2.15
CA GLY A 128 45.94 29.85 -0.84
C GLY A 128 47.41 30.25 -0.88
N GLN A 129 48.14 29.85 -1.92
CA GLN A 129 49.52 30.26 -2.15
C GLN A 129 49.63 31.76 -2.39
N LEU A 130 48.82 32.31 -3.30
CA LEU A 130 48.78 33.75 -3.57
C LEU A 130 48.46 34.55 -2.31
N ALA A 131 47.48 34.10 -1.51
CA ALA A 131 47.13 34.77 -0.26
C ALA A 131 48.28 34.73 0.77
N MET A 132 49.04 33.64 0.83
CA MET A 132 50.25 33.56 1.67
C MET A 132 51.34 34.52 1.19
N GLU A 133 51.61 34.59 -0.10
CA GLU A 133 52.57 35.54 -0.68
C GLU A 133 52.18 36.99 -0.35
N TYR A 134 50.92 37.35 -0.59
CA TYR A 134 50.39 38.66 -0.22
C TYR A 134 50.54 38.98 1.28
N LEU A 135 50.30 37.99 2.15
CA LEU A 135 50.47 38.17 3.59
C LEU A 135 51.94 38.42 3.95
N ASP A 136 52.87 37.71 3.33
CA ASP A 136 54.30 37.87 3.58
C ASP A 136 54.82 39.23 3.10
N ASP A 137 54.40 39.66 1.91
CA ASP A 137 54.69 41.01 1.39
C ASP A 137 54.19 42.10 2.33
N ARG A 138 52.95 41.97 2.83
CA ARG A 138 52.39 42.92 3.81
C ARG A 138 53.21 42.93 5.09
N LYS A 139 53.59 41.77 5.63
CA LYS A 139 54.44 41.68 6.84
C LYS A 139 55.79 42.34 6.63
N PHE A 140 56.39 42.18 5.45
CA PHE A 140 57.63 42.82 5.09
C PHE A 140 57.49 44.34 5.02
N GLU A 141 56.47 44.85 4.31
CA GLU A 141 56.18 46.30 4.24
C GLU A 141 55.94 46.90 5.62
N PHE A 142 55.14 46.25 6.47
CA PHE A 142 54.90 46.69 7.84
C PHE A 142 56.21 46.75 8.65
N SER A 143 57.05 45.73 8.56
CA SER A 143 58.35 45.69 9.25
C SER A 143 59.29 46.79 8.77
N LYS A 144 59.28 47.11 7.47
CA LYS A 144 60.05 48.21 6.90
C LYS A 144 59.55 49.56 7.41
N LEU A 145 58.24 49.80 7.32
CA LEU A 145 57.59 51.03 7.79
C LEU A 145 57.83 51.25 9.29
N GLU A 146 57.74 50.19 10.09
CA GLU A 146 58.02 50.24 11.53
C GLU A 146 59.45 50.72 11.81
N LYS A 147 60.45 50.21 11.06
CA LYS A 147 61.84 50.65 11.18
C LYS A 147 61.99 52.13 10.78
N GLU A 148 61.39 52.56 9.69
CA GLU A 148 61.43 53.96 9.23
C GLU A 148 60.79 54.91 10.25
N ILE A 149 59.62 54.55 10.80
CA ILE A 149 58.95 55.32 11.86
C ILE A 149 59.84 55.40 13.10
N LYS A 150 60.46 54.29 13.54
CA LYS A 150 61.37 54.28 14.69
C LYS A 150 62.57 55.21 14.48
N VAL A 151 63.16 55.23 13.28
CA VAL A 151 64.26 56.14 12.95
C VAL A 151 63.79 57.59 12.98
N ASN A 152 62.67 57.90 12.32
CA ASN A 152 62.09 59.24 12.28
C ASN A 152 61.72 59.75 13.69
N MET A 153 61.13 58.91 14.54
CA MET A 153 60.83 59.25 15.93
C MET A 153 62.09 59.61 16.73
N LYS A 154 63.17 58.83 16.59
CA LYS A 154 64.45 59.13 17.23
C LYS A 154 65.06 60.43 16.72
N GLU A 155 64.95 60.72 15.43
CA GLU A 155 65.42 61.96 14.82
C GLU A 155 64.62 63.16 15.33
N ARG A 156 63.29 63.08 15.32
CA ARG A 156 62.41 64.11 15.91
C ARG A 156 62.72 64.34 17.38
N GLU A 157 62.96 63.29 18.16
CA GLU A 157 63.35 63.41 19.57
C GLU A 157 64.68 64.18 19.71
N ARG A 158 65.66 63.92 18.85
CA ARG A 158 66.95 64.65 18.84
C ARG A 158 66.75 66.12 18.46
N THR A 159 66.02 66.41 17.38
CA THR A 159 65.74 67.77 16.93
C THR A 159 64.98 68.56 18.00
N LEU A 160 64.00 67.93 18.66
CA LEU A 160 63.23 68.56 19.72
C LEU A 160 64.09 68.82 20.97
N LYS A 161 65.06 67.95 21.30
CA LYS A 161 66.05 68.22 22.34
C LYS A 161 66.96 69.40 21.97
N LEU A 162 67.39 69.52 20.71
CA LEU A 162 68.19 70.67 20.25
C LEU A 162 67.39 71.97 20.31
N ALA A 163 66.18 71.99 19.76
CA ALA A 163 65.30 73.16 19.80
C ALA A 163 64.97 73.58 21.24
N ARG A 164 64.74 72.63 22.16
CA ARG A 164 64.55 72.95 23.59
C ARG A 164 65.79 73.59 24.22
N ARG A 165 66.99 73.13 23.87
CA ARG A 165 68.25 73.75 24.34
C ARG A 165 68.43 75.15 23.78
N GLU A 166 68.09 75.36 22.52
CA GLU A 166 68.18 76.66 21.85
C GLU A 166 67.15 77.66 22.40
N VAL A 167 65.91 77.22 22.61
CA VAL A 167 64.87 78.02 23.29
C VAL A 167 65.31 78.37 24.72
N ALA A 168 65.86 77.41 25.47
CA ALA A 168 66.38 77.68 26.82
C ALA A 168 67.53 78.69 26.78
N TYR A 169 68.49 78.54 25.86
CA TYR A 169 69.59 79.49 25.67
C TYR A 169 69.09 80.90 25.32
N LEU A 170 68.13 81.03 24.40
CA LEU A 170 67.54 82.32 24.01
C LEU A 170 66.73 82.94 25.16
N THR A 171 66.01 82.11 25.92
CA THR A 171 65.25 82.55 27.11
C THR A 171 66.17 83.05 28.22
N ASP A 172 67.30 82.37 28.45
CA ASP A 172 68.26 82.75 29.49
C ASP A 172 69.16 83.92 29.07
N SER A 173 69.50 84.03 27.78
CA SER A 173 70.40 85.07 27.26
C SER A 173 69.71 86.40 26.96
N PHE A 174 68.39 86.39 26.68
CA PHE A 174 67.63 87.60 26.32
C PHE A 174 66.22 87.63 26.96
N PRO A 175 66.12 87.68 28.31
CA PRO A 175 64.83 87.60 29.01
C PRO A 175 63.87 88.76 28.67
N ASP A 176 64.39 89.94 28.32
CA ASP A 176 63.58 91.14 28.07
C ASP A 176 63.08 91.29 26.61
N LEU A 177 63.56 90.46 25.66
CA LEU A 177 63.11 90.50 24.27
C LEU A 177 61.93 89.57 23.95
N ILE A 178 61.57 88.67 24.87
CA ILE A 178 60.47 87.73 24.65
C ILE A 178 59.16 88.38 25.12
N ARG A 179 58.68 89.36 24.34
CA ARG A 179 57.30 89.83 24.40
C ARG A 179 56.40 88.84 23.66
N LYS A 180 55.41 88.28 24.35
CA LYS A 180 54.26 87.61 23.74
C LYS A 180 53.41 88.67 23.06
N GLU A 181 53.61 88.92 21.77
CA GLU A 181 52.74 89.80 21.01
C GLU A 181 51.78 89.01 20.12
N GLU A 182 50.51 89.38 20.32
CA GLU A 182 49.34 89.00 19.56
C GLU A 182 49.43 89.56 18.13
N ALA A 183 48.79 88.86 17.21
CA ALA A 183 48.70 89.22 15.80
C ALA A 183 48.27 90.68 15.61
N THR A 184 49.19 91.51 15.13
CA THR A 184 48.93 92.87 14.67
C THR A 184 48.47 92.85 13.22
N ASN A 185 47.28 93.39 13.00
CA ASN A 185 46.72 93.72 11.69
C ASN A 185 47.67 94.67 10.95
N LEU A 186 48.26 94.18 9.87
CA LEU A 186 48.92 94.96 8.83
C LEU A 186 47.96 95.09 7.66
N ASP A 187 46.99 95.99 7.80
CA ASP A 187 46.07 96.40 6.73
C ASP A 187 45.82 97.90 6.87
N ASP A 188 46.87 98.69 6.66
CA ASP A 188 46.77 100.11 6.29
C ASP A 188 48.19 100.63 6.07
N LEU A 189 48.56 100.78 4.79
CA LEU A 189 49.59 101.66 4.24
C LEU A 189 49.96 101.10 2.88
N TYR A 190 49.46 101.70 1.80
CA TYR A 190 50.25 102.32 0.74
C TYR A 190 49.27 102.91 -0.29
N GLU A 191 49.19 104.23 -0.29
CA GLU A 191 48.49 105.05 -1.26
C GLU A 191 49.16 104.94 -2.64
N ASP A 192 48.31 104.97 -3.65
CA ASP A 192 48.58 104.77 -5.08
C ASP A 192 49.03 106.12 -5.69
N GLU A 193 50.25 106.20 -6.21
CA GLU A 193 50.66 107.26 -7.14
C GLU A 193 51.11 106.64 -8.48
N ASP A 194 50.78 107.36 -9.55
CA ASP A 194 51.15 107.14 -10.96
C ASP A 194 50.21 106.28 -11.82
N ALA A 195 49.01 106.83 -12.03
CA ALA A 195 48.11 106.48 -13.12
C ALA A 195 48.21 107.48 -14.29
N VAL A 196 49.20 107.30 -15.17
CA VAL A 196 49.10 107.81 -16.54
C VAL A 196 49.57 106.72 -17.51
N SER A 197 48.63 106.22 -18.31
CA SER A 197 48.74 105.12 -19.29
C SER A 197 48.36 103.68 -18.83
N LYS A 198 47.20 103.51 -18.18
CA LYS A 198 46.59 102.18 -17.90
C LYS A 198 45.14 101.99 -18.39
N HIS A 199 44.57 102.87 -19.23
CA HIS A 199 43.13 102.80 -19.53
C HIS A 199 42.69 101.53 -20.29
N SER A 200 43.52 100.95 -21.15
CA SER A 200 43.20 99.67 -21.83
C SER A 200 43.34 98.47 -20.87
N VAL A 201 44.49 98.37 -20.20
CA VAL A 201 44.81 97.22 -19.34
C VAL A 201 43.93 97.20 -18.09
N HIS A 202 43.58 98.36 -17.53
CA HIS A 202 42.72 98.42 -16.35
C HIS A 202 41.29 97.96 -16.65
N TRP A 203 40.74 98.34 -17.80
CA TRP A 203 39.40 97.90 -18.20
C TRP A 203 39.37 96.40 -18.49
N GLU A 204 40.39 95.89 -19.19
CA GLU A 204 40.56 94.45 -19.42
C GLU A 204 40.73 93.68 -18.10
N LEU A 205 41.47 94.22 -17.13
CA LEU A 205 41.70 93.60 -15.82
C LEU A 205 40.44 93.62 -14.95
N GLU A 206 39.64 94.67 -15.05
CA GLU A 206 38.35 94.79 -14.37
C GLU A 206 37.30 93.83 -14.97
N GLU A 207 37.31 93.63 -16.29
CA GLU A 207 36.49 92.62 -16.97
C GLU A 207 36.91 91.20 -16.54
N VAL A 208 38.21 90.89 -16.55
CA VAL A 208 38.75 89.61 -16.09
C VAL A 208 38.44 89.37 -14.62
N MET A 209 38.58 90.37 -13.75
CA MET A 209 38.15 90.29 -12.35
C MET A 209 36.65 90.04 -12.22
N GLY A 210 35.83 90.69 -13.06
CA GLY A 210 34.39 90.47 -13.13
C GLY A 210 34.05 89.02 -13.49
N ILE A 211 34.75 88.46 -14.47
CA ILE A 211 34.63 87.04 -14.86
C ILE A 211 35.06 86.12 -13.71
N CYS A 212 36.20 86.38 -13.08
CA CYS A 212 36.70 85.60 -11.95
C CYS A 212 35.75 85.63 -10.74
N LYS A 213 35.16 86.79 -10.41
CA LYS A 213 34.14 86.91 -9.36
C LYS A 213 32.86 86.13 -9.69
N ARG A 214 32.41 86.15 -10.96
CA ARG A 214 31.27 85.33 -11.40
C ARG A 214 31.58 83.83 -11.31
N LEU A 215 32.76 83.41 -11.76
CA LEU A 215 33.21 82.02 -11.67
C LEU A 215 33.39 81.56 -10.23
N GLN A 216 33.91 82.41 -9.35
CA GLN A 216 34.04 82.14 -7.92
C GLN A 216 32.68 81.85 -7.28
N LYS A 217 31.67 82.68 -7.59
CA LYS A 217 30.29 82.47 -7.12
C LYS A 217 29.68 81.20 -7.71
N ALA A 218 29.84 80.96 -9.02
CA ALA A 218 29.28 79.79 -9.69
C ALA A 218 29.92 78.47 -9.21
N THR A 219 31.21 78.48 -8.89
CA THR A 219 31.94 77.29 -8.41
C THR A 219 31.92 77.13 -6.89
N LEU A 220 31.38 78.12 -6.16
CA LEU A 220 31.29 78.16 -4.70
C LEU A 220 32.65 78.01 -4.00
N VAL A 221 33.64 78.80 -4.43
CA VAL A 221 35.03 78.69 -3.98
C VAL A 221 35.47 79.94 -3.22
N SER A 222 36.31 79.79 -2.18
CA SER A 222 36.73 80.92 -1.33
C SER A 222 37.80 81.85 -1.94
N SER A 223 38.54 81.42 -2.97
CA SER A 223 39.54 82.23 -3.68
C SER A 223 39.64 81.85 -5.16
N PHE A 224 40.16 82.76 -6.00
CA PHE A 224 40.26 82.54 -7.45
C PHE A 224 41.17 81.35 -7.81
N ASP A 225 42.27 81.17 -7.10
CA ASP A 225 43.26 80.11 -7.37
C ASP A 225 42.69 78.69 -7.26
N LYS A 226 41.60 78.55 -6.50
CA LYS A 226 40.93 77.27 -6.27
C LYS A 226 39.84 76.96 -7.30
N ILE A 227 39.48 77.89 -8.19
CA ILE A 227 38.45 77.69 -9.22
C ILE A 227 38.84 76.53 -10.14
N LEU A 228 40.08 76.52 -10.65
CA LEU A 228 40.55 75.48 -11.55
C LEU A 228 40.62 74.11 -10.87
N LEU A 229 41.04 74.06 -9.60
CA LEU A 229 41.04 72.83 -8.82
C LEU A 229 39.61 72.29 -8.62
N ARG A 230 38.65 73.17 -8.34
CA ARG A 230 37.24 72.79 -8.18
C ARG A 230 36.63 72.28 -9.48
N LEU A 231 36.93 72.91 -10.62
CA LEU A 231 36.47 72.47 -11.94
C LEU A 231 37.08 71.12 -12.34
N LYS A 232 38.37 70.88 -12.06
CA LYS A 232 39.01 69.57 -12.28
C LYS A 232 38.37 68.47 -11.44
N GLU A 233 38.11 68.74 -10.16
CA GLU A 233 37.43 67.80 -9.28
C GLU A 233 35.99 67.52 -9.75
N GLN A 234 35.23 68.56 -10.12
CA GLN A 234 33.88 68.39 -10.68
C GLN A 234 33.88 67.53 -11.94
N ARG A 235 34.86 67.72 -12.84
CA ARG A 235 35.00 66.88 -14.03
C ARG A 235 35.26 65.42 -13.67
N TYR A 236 36.20 65.17 -12.76
CA TYR A 236 36.51 63.81 -12.29
C TYR A 236 35.30 63.13 -11.64
N GLN A 237 34.58 63.85 -10.78
CA GLN A 237 33.36 63.35 -10.15
C GLN A 237 32.27 63.06 -11.19
N THR A 238 32.12 63.92 -12.20
CA THR A 238 31.16 63.73 -13.29
C THR A 238 31.48 62.49 -14.11
N GLU A 239 32.75 62.30 -14.49
CA GLU A 239 33.21 61.10 -15.21
C GLU A 239 32.97 59.83 -14.40
N ARG A 240 33.30 59.84 -13.10
CA ARG A 240 33.06 58.72 -12.19
C ARG A 240 31.58 58.38 -12.07
N LEU A 241 30.73 59.39 -11.89
CA LEU A 241 29.27 59.21 -11.79
C LEU A 241 28.67 58.70 -13.11
N MET A 242 29.14 59.21 -14.26
CA MET A 242 28.73 58.72 -15.56
C MET A 242 29.10 57.25 -15.76
N MET A 243 30.31 56.83 -15.36
CA MET A 243 30.71 55.43 -15.43
C MET A 243 29.90 54.54 -14.48
N GLN A 244 29.55 55.04 -13.29
CA GLN A 244 28.67 54.31 -12.38
C GLN A 244 27.23 54.20 -12.93
N LEU A 245 26.73 55.25 -13.60
CA LEU A 245 25.42 55.26 -14.24
C LEU A 245 25.36 54.23 -15.37
N THR A 246 26.38 54.15 -16.23
CA THR A 246 26.45 53.17 -17.32
C THR A 246 26.49 51.74 -16.77
N LEU A 247 27.32 51.46 -15.76
CA LEU A 247 27.35 50.15 -15.10
C LEU A 247 26.01 49.76 -14.48
N ASN A 248 25.35 50.70 -13.79
CA ASN A 248 24.03 50.45 -13.20
C ASN A 248 22.95 50.23 -14.27
N SER A 249 23.04 50.94 -15.41
CA SER A 249 22.12 50.70 -16.53
C SER A 249 22.29 49.30 -17.12
N ALA A 250 23.52 48.85 -17.36
CA ALA A 250 23.79 47.50 -17.86
C ALA A 250 23.31 46.41 -16.89
N LYS A 251 23.51 46.60 -15.57
CA LYS A 251 22.98 45.69 -14.55
C LYS A 251 21.46 45.61 -14.56
N ARG A 252 20.78 46.76 -14.72
CA ARG A 252 19.32 46.81 -14.82
C ARG A 252 18.82 46.04 -16.03
N ASP A 253 19.47 46.23 -17.18
CA ASP A 253 19.08 45.57 -18.42
C ASP A 253 19.28 44.06 -18.34
N ALA A 254 20.37 43.59 -17.73
CA ALA A 254 20.59 42.18 -17.43
C ALA A 254 19.48 41.59 -16.55
N LEU A 255 19.10 42.29 -15.46
CA LEU A 255 18.00 41.85 -14.59
C LEU A 255 16.65 41.80 -15.31
N ILE A 256 16.40 42.73 -16.23
CA ILE A 256 15.19 42.73 -17.06
C ILE A 256 15.18 41.49 -17.97
N GLU A 257 16.31 41.12 -18.54
CA GLU A 257 16.43 39.94 -19.40
C GLU A 257 16.28 38.63 -18.62
N ASP A 258 16.92 38.51 -17.45
CA ASP A 258 16.75 37.39 -16.53
C ASP A 258 15.27 37.22 -16.13
N ARG A 259 14.58 38.34 -15.88
CA ARG A 259 13.14 38.32 -15.57
C ARG A 259 12.32 37.79 -16.75
N LYS A 260 12.62 38.23 -17.99
CA LYS A 260 11.92 37.71 -19.18
C LYS A 260 12.15 36.21 -19.35
N HIS A 261 13.39 35.76 -19.18
CA HIS A 261 13.74 34.34 -19.24
C HIS A 261 12.98 33.53 -18.18
N ALA A 262 12.94 34.00 -16.94
CA ALA A 262 12.19 33.35 -15.85
C ALA A 262 10.68 33.28 -16.15
N VAL A 263 10.10 34.32 -16.75
CA VAL A 263 8.69 34.31 -17.17
C VAL A 263 8.43 33.27 -18.27
N MET A 264 9.31 33.17 -19.27
CA MET A 264 9.19 32.15 -20.33
C MET A 264 9.34 30.73 -19.77
N MET A 265 10.27 30.51 -18.84
CA MET A 265 10.41 29.22 -18.16
C MET A 265 9.16 28.87 -17.35
N LEU A 266 8.59 29.84 -16.62
CA LEU A 266 7.36 29.63 -15.85
C LEU A 266 6.20 29.21 -16.77
N ASP A 267 6.04 29.87 -17.91
CA ASP A 267 4.99 29.54 -18.87
C ASP A 267 5.19 28.14 -19.46
N THR A 268 6.43 27.80 -19.82
CA THR A 268 6.79 26.45 -20.27
C THR A 268 6.46 25.40 -19.21
N LEU A 269 6.79 25.64 -17.94
CA LEU A 269 6.49 24.71 -16.84
C LEU A 269 4.98 24.55 -16.60
N LYS A 270 4.19 25.63 -16.72
CA LYS A 270 2.73 25.56 -16.63
C LYS A 270 2.13 24.67 -17.72
N ASN A 271 2.64 24.76 -18.94
CA ASN A 271 2.07 24.09 -20.10
C ASN A 271 2.62 22.65 -20.29
N VAL A 272 3.85 22.36 -19.88
CA VAL A 272 4.46 21.01 -19.99
C VAL A 272 3.92 20.02 -18.93
N GLY A 273 3.35 20.52 -17.82
CA GLY A 273 2.81 19.68 -16.75
C GLY A 273 1.37 19.17 -16.99
N GLN A 274 0.52 19.90 -17.70
CA GLN A 274 -0.93 19.63 -17.73
C GLN A 274 -1.32 18.31 -18.41
N GLU A 275 -0.70 17.96 -19.54
CA GLU A 275 -1.05 16.73 -20.27
C GLU A 275 -0.59 15.46 -19.53
N LYS A 276 0.64 15.47 -18.99
CA LYS A 276 1.18 14.34 -18.21
C LYS A 276 0.48 14.18 -16.87
N THR A 277 0.08 15.27 -16.21
CA THR A 277 -0.68 15.20 -14.95
C THR A 277 -2.11 14.67 -15.18
N ALA A 278 -2.78 15.05 -16.28
CA ALA A 278 -4.11 14.52 -16.59
C ALA A 278 -4.08 13.01 -16.89
N GLN A 279 -3.11 12.54 -17.69
CA GLN A 279 -2.91 11.12 -17.97
C GLN A 279 -2.54 10.35 -16.70
N TYR A 280 -1.65 10.90 -15.87
CA TYR A 280 -1.30 10.32 -14.58
C TYR A 280 -2.50 10.21 -13.63
N LEU A 281 -3.38 11.22 -13.58
CA LEU A 281 -4.58 11.19 -12.75
C LEU A 281 -5.59 10.15 -13.23
N LEU A 282 -5.75 9.99 -14.54
CA LEU A 282 -6.59 8.94 -15.12
C LEU A 282 -6.04 7.55 -14.79
N GLU A 283 -4.73 7.36 -14.96
CA GLU A 283 -4.08 6.09 -14.67
C GLU A 283 -4.13 5.76 -13.16
N LYS A 284 -3.91 6.74 -12.29
CA LYS A 284 -4.09 6.59 -10.85
C LYS A 284 -5.51 6.16 -10.49
N LYS A 285 -6.54 6.78 -11.06
CA LYS A 285 -7.94 6.39 -10.84
C LYS A 285 -8.22 4.98 -11.32
N ARG A 286 -7.70 4.61 -12.50
CA ARG A 286 -7.84 3.25 -13.06
C ARG A 286 -7.21 2.19 -12.16
N LEU A 287 -5.98 2.44 -11.68
CA LEU A 287 -5.27 1.52 -10.80
C LEU A 287 -5.96 1.36 -9.45
N LEU A 288 -6.46 2.45 -8.86
CA LEU A 288 -7.23 2.39 -7.61
C LEU A 288 -8.53 1.57 -7.78
N ALA A 289 -9.23 1.72 -8.91
CA ALA A 289 -10.43 0.93 -9.18
C ALA A 289 -10.11 -0.57 -9.36
N GLN A 290 -8.99 -0.90 -9.99
CA GLN A 290 -8.53 -2.29 -10.12
C GLN A 290 -8.17 -2.90 -8.76
N GLN A 291 -7.44 -2.16 -7.93
CA GLN A 291 -7.08 -2.61 -6.58
C GLN A 291 -8.33 -2.84 -5.71
N GLU A 292 -9.35 -1.99 -5.85
CA GLU A 292 -10.62 -2.14 -5.14
C GLU A 292 -11.38 -3.40 -5.57
N ALA A 293 -11.38 -3.71 -6.87
CA ALA A 293 -12.02 -4.89 -7.41
C ALA A 293 -11.31 -6.18 -6.95
N GLU A 294 -9.99 -6.23 -7.03
CA GLU A 294 -9.19 -7.37 -6.56
C GLU A 294 -9.40 -7.62 -5.07
N ARG A 295 -9.45 -6.56 -4.25
CA ARG A 295 -9.70 -6.67 -2.81
C ARG A 295 -11.11 -7.21 -2.49
N ARG A 296 -12.11 -6.92 -3.33
CA ARG A 296 -13.45 -7.52 -3.17
C ARG A 296 -13.44 -9.00 -3.49
N GLU A 297 -12.79 -9.38 -4.60
CA GLU A 297 -12.65 -10.78 -5.00
C GLU A 297 -11.90 -11.59 -3.94
N GLU A 298 -10.83 -11.05 -3.37
CA GLU A 298 -10.09 -11.68 -2.27
C GLU A 298 -10.98 -11.91 -1.04
N ASN A 299 -11.78 -10.91 -0.65
CA ASN A 299 -12.71 -11.04 0.47
C ASN A 299 -13.79 -12.09 0.21
N ASP A 300 -14.32 -12.17 -1.01
CA ASP A 300 -15.34 -13.15 -1.38
C ASP A 300 -14.77 -14.57 -1.41
N LEU A 301 -13.54 -14.73 -1.89
CA LEU A 301 -12.81 -16.02 -1.85
C LEU A 301 -12.52 -16.46 -0.41
N ASN A 302 -12.13 -15.54 0.48
CA ASN A 302 -11.89 -15.85 1.89
C ASN A 302 -13.19 -16.33 2.58
N LYS A 303 -14.31 -15.65 2.34
CA LYS A 303 -15.62 -16.11 2.86
C LYS A 303 -15.99 -17.50 2.35
N ALA A 304 -15.81 -17.75 1.05
CA ALA A 304 -16.08 -19.06 0.46
C ALA A 304 -15.15 -20.15 1.03
N LEU A 305 -13.92 -19.81 1.39
CA LEU A 305 -12.98 -20.72 2.03
C LEU A 305 -13.38 -21.01 3.48
N ASP A 306 -13.83 -20.01 4.23
CA ASP A 306 -14.34 -20.18 5.60
C ASP A 306 -15.60 -21.05 5.64
N GLU A 307 -16.55 -20.84 4.72
CA GLU A 307 -17.76 -21.66 4.58
C GLU A 307 -17.43 -23.13 4.28
N LYS A 308 -16.52 -23.36 3.31
CA LYS A 308 -16.04 -24.71 2.99
C LYS A 308 -15.29 -25.33 4.16
N GLY A 309 -14.47 -24.55 4.86
CA GLY A 309 -13.76 -24.97 6.07
C GLY A 309 -14.72 -25.44 7.17
N LYS A 310 -15.81 -24.69 7.39
CA LYS A 310 -16.87 -25.06 8.34
C LYS A 310 -17.52 -26.39 7.98
N ILE A 311 -17.90 -26.58 6.71
CA ILE A 311 -18.49 -27.85 6.23
C ILE A 311 -17.51 -29.02 6.45
N ILE A 312 -16.23 -28.84 6.13
CA ILE A 312 -15.21 -29.89 6.33
C ILE A 312 -15.08 -30.26 7.80
N ILE A 313 -15.11 -29.28 8.71
CA ILE A 313 -15.09 -29.52 10.15
C ILE A 313 -16.33 -30.32 10.58
N GLU A 314 -17.52 -29.91 10.16
CA GLU A 314 -18.79 -30.63 10.46
C GLU A 314 -18.81 -32.07 9.93
N MET A 315 -18.29 -32.30 8.72
CA MET A 315 -18.14 -33.64 8.16
C MET A 315 -17.14 -34.47 8.98
N LYS A 316 -16.02 -33.88 9.39
CA LYS A 316 -14.99 -34.57 10.19
C LYS A 316 -15.52 -34.94 11.57
N THR A 317 -16.22 -34.04 12.26
CA THR A 317 -16.81 -34.33 13.58
C THR A 317 -17.89 -35.41 13.47
N SER A 318 -18.72 -35.37 12.44
CA SER A 318 -19.75 -36.39 12.20
C SER A 318 -19.14 -37.77 11.92
N LEU A 319 -18.09 -37.84 11.10
CA LEU A 319 -17.39 -39.09 10.82
C LEU A 319 -16.65 -39.65 12.04
N GLN A 320 -16.08 -38.78 12.86
CA GLN A 320 -15.48 -39.16 14.15
C GLN A 320 -16.55 -39.78 15.07
N GLN A 321 -17.71 -39.12 15.23
CA GLN A 321 -18.84 -39.64 16.01
C GLN A 321 -19.33 -40.99 15.49
N ILE A 322 -19.45 -41.16 14.16
CA ILE A 322 -19.82 -42.44 13.56
C ILE A 322 -18.77 -43.52 13.91
N ASN A 323 -17.48 -43.20 13.80
CA ASN A 323 -16.43 -44.16 14.14
C ASN A 323 -16.41 -44.53 15.63
N GLU A 324 -16.73 -43.59 16.52
CA GLU A 324 -16.88 -43.80 17.95
C GLU A 324 -18.06 -44.73 18.26
N LEU A 325 -19.23 -44.48 17.65
CA LEU A 325 -20.39 -45.36 17.77
C LEU A 325 -20.12 -46.78 17.26
N LEU A 326 -19.21 -46.90 16.29
CA LEU A 326 -18.78 -48.17 15.72
C LEU A 326 -17.55 -48.78 16.42
N SER A 327 -17.10 -48.25 17.56
CA SER A 327 -15.90 -48.73 18.27
C SER A 327 -15.94 -50.20 18.66
N SER A 328 -17.12 -50.73 18.97
CA SER A 328 -17.33 -52.13 19.36
C SER A 328 -17.43 -53.11 18.17
N VAL A 329 -17.47 -52.61 16.93
CA VAL A 329 -17.72 -53.42 15.74
C VAL A 329 -16.42 -54.02 15.21
N GLY A 330 -16.31 -55.35 15.25
CA GLY A 330 -15.13 -56.08 14.78
C GLY A 330 -13.95 -56.08 15.76
N ALA A 331 -14.14 -55.57 16.98
CA ALA A 331 -13.17 -55.74 18.06
C ALA A 331 -13.07 -57.24 18.43
N PRO A 332 -11.86 -57.77 18.68
CA PRO A 332 -11.74 -59.13 19.22
C PRO A 332 -12.49 -59.20 20.55
N ASN A 333 -13.23 -60.28 20.79
CA ASN A 333 -13.83 -60.56 22.10
C ASN A 333 -12.69 -60.75 23.12
N VAL A 334 -12.18 -59.65 23.65
CA VAL A 334 -11.30 -59.69 24.81
C VAL A 334 -12.15 -60.24 25.96
N PRO A 335 -11.71 -61.31 26.65
CA PRO A 335 -12.44 -61.81 27.81
C PRO A 335 -12.62 -60.65 28.79
N ARG A 336 -13.85 -60.43 29.25
CA ARG A 336 -14.11 -59.36 30.21
C ARG A 336 -13.22 -59.61 31.45
N PRO A 337 -12.51 -58.58 31.96
CA PRO A 337 -11.52 -58.77 33.02
C PRO A 337 -12.11 -59.28 34.33
N PHE A 338 -13.44 -59.21 34.49
CA PHE A 338 -14.14 -59.63 35.71
C PHE A 338 -15.14 -60.73 35.38
N THR A 339 -14.83 -61.98 35.71
CA THR A 339 -15.74 -63.12 35.53
C THR A 339 -16.70 -63.33 36.70
N ASP A 340 -16.39 -62.75 37.87
CA ASP A 340 -17.04 -63.09 39.15
C ASP A 340 -18.03 -62.01 39.65
N VAL A 341 -18.32 -60.99 38.84
CA VAL A 341 -19.17 -59.86 39.24
C VAL A 341 -20.50 -59.91 38.47
N PRO A 342 -21.66 -59.58 39.09
CA PRO A 342 -22.94 -59.55 38.38
C PRO A 342 -22.90 -58.69 37.10
N PRO A 343 -23.55 -59.11 35.99
CA PRO A 343 -23.45 -58.44 34.69
C PRO A 343 -23.76 -56.94 34.72
N ALA A 344 -24.73 -56.52 35.54
CA ALA A 344 -25.11 -55.11 35.68
C ALA A 344 -23.98 -54.22 36.24
N ILE A 345 -23.14 -54.75 37.11
CA ILE A 345 -22.00 -54.03 37.71
C ILE A 345 -20.79 -54.06 36.75
N GLN A 346 -20.67 -55.11 35.95
CA GLN A 346 -19.66 -55.17 34.88
C GLN A 346 -19.86 -54.04 33.86
N TYR A 347 -21.10 -53.76 33.44
CA TYR A 347 -21.40 -52.66 32.51
C TYR A 347 -21.04 -51.27 33.06
N ALA A 348 -21.24 -51.04 34.36
CA ALA A 348 -20.88 -49.77 35.01
C ALA A 348 -19.35 -49.58 35.14
N LEU A 349 -18.59 -50.67 35.31
CA LEU A 349 -17.12 -50.64 35.36
C LEU A 349 -16.48 -50.52 33.96
N GLU A 350 -17.16 -51.03 32.92
CA GLU A 350 -16.71 -50.96 31.52
C GLU A 350 -16.79 -49.53 30.96
N GLU A 351 -17.77 -48.74 31.42
CA GLU A 351 -17.91 -47.30 31.10
C GLU A 351 -16.74 -46.45 31.65
N MET A 352 -16.10 -46.87 32.73
CA MET A 352 -14.96 -46.16 33.35
C MET A 352 -13.60 -46.44 32.69
N VAL A 353 -13.48 -47.45 31.82
CA VAL A 353 -12.20 -47.94 31.28
C VAL A 353 -12.06 -47.72 29.76
N GLN A 354 -13.06 -47.17 29.08
CA GLN A 354 -12.92 -46.87 27.65
C GLN A 354 -11.81 -45.81 27.45
N PRO A 355 -10.74 -46.14 26.70
CA PRO A 355 -9.69 -45.17 26.41
C PRO A 355 -10.27 -44.00 25.60
N VAL A 356 -9.89 -42.78 25.98
CA VAL A 356 -10.27 -41.56 25.26
C VAL A 356 -9.93 -41.74 23.78
N PRO A 357 -10.89 -41.62 22.85
CA PRO A 357 -10.63 -41.80 21.43
C PRO A 357 -9.54 -40.81 20.98
N GLU A 358 -8.46 -41.32 20.38
CA GLU A 358 -7.49 -40.46 19.72
C GLU A 358 -8.19 -39.78 18.54
N VAL A 359 -8.16 -38.44 18.52
CA VAL A 359 -8.78 -37.65 17.45
C VAL A 359 -7.95 -37.84 16.18
N GLU A 360 -8.43 -38.70 15.26
CA GLU A 360 -7.72 -38.95 14.00
C GLU A 360 -7.80 -37.68 13.13
N ALA A 361 -6.63 -37.14 12.78
CA ALA A 361 -6.54 -35.90 12.04
C ALA A 361 -6.91 -36.07 10.55
N ASP A 362 -6.72 -37.28 10.02
CA ASP A 362 -6.79 -37.62 8.61
C ASP A 362 -8.21 -38.05 8.19
N PHE A 363 -8.81 -37.25 7.30
CA PHE A 363 -10.19 -37.42 6.83
C PHE A 363 -10.37 -38.72 6.03
N ASP A 364 -9.37 -39.12 5.23
CA ASP A 364 -9.47 -40.33 4.40
C ASP A 364 -9.43 -41.60 5.25
N LYS A 365 -8.63 -41.58 6.33
CA LYS A 365 -8.60 -42.67 7.30
C LYS A 365 -9.91 -42.80 8.08
N LEU A 366 -10.53 -41.68 8.45
CA LEU A 366 -11.84 -41.68 9.11
C LEU A 366 -12.90 -42.34 8.23
N ILE A 367 -12.96 -41.99 6.95
CA ILE A 367 -13.88 -42.59 5.99
C ILE A 367 -13.60 -44.08 5.82
N LEU A 368 -12.33 -44.46 5.66
CA LEU A 368 -11.94 -45.86 5.44
C LEU A 368 -12.32 -46.73 6.64
N THR A 369 -12.06 -46.24 7.85
CA THR A 369 -12.38 -46.94 9.11
C THR A 369 -13.89 -47.12 9.27
N ALA A 370 -14.67 -46.06 9.03
CA ALA A 370 -16.12 -46.11 9.10
C ALA A 370 -16.69 -47.12 8.09
N LYS A 371 -16.18 -47.08 6.85
CA LYS A 371 -16.58 -48.01 5.78
C LYS A 371 -16.28 -49.46 6.13
N GLN A 372 -15.09 -49.75 6.68
CA GLN A 372 -14.72 -51.11 7.09
C GLN A 372 -15.64 -51.63 8.19
N LYS A 373 -15.86 -50.83 9.25
CA LYS A 373 -16.73 -51.21 10.37
C LYS A 373 -18.19 -51.38 9.94
N LEU A 374 -18.72 -50.47 9.12
CA LEU A 374 -20.06 -50.60 8.55
C LEU A 374 -20.21 -51.86 7.69
N ASN A 375 -19.21 -52.20 6.89
CA ASN A 375 -19.23 -53.44 6.11
C ASN A 375 -19.29 -54.69 7.00
N VAL A 376 -18.57 -54.70 8.13
CA VAL A 376 -18.64 -55.81 9.11
C VAL A 376 -20.06 -55.93 9.69
N LEU A 377 -20.68 -54.81 10.07
CA LEU A 377 -22.07 -54.77 10.54
C LEU A 377 -23.05 -55.27 9.48
N ILE A 378 -22.94 -54.78 8.24
CA ILE A 378 -23.82 -55.17 7.14
C ILE A 378 -23.69 -56.68 6.89
N GLN A 379 -22.48 -57.22 6.91
CA GLN A 379 -22.26 -58.67 6.76
C GLN A 379 -22.84 -59.47 7.93
N ALA A 380 -22.71 -59.00 9.17
CA ALA A 380 -23.30 -59.64 10.35
C ALA A 380 -24.84 -59.64 10.28
N VAL A 381 -25.44 -58.51 9.91
CA VAL A 381 -26.90 -58.39 9.72
C VAL A 381 -27.38 -59.27 8.57
N SER A 382 -26.63 -59.37 7.47
CA SER A 382 -27.02 -60.21 6.33
C SER A 382 -27.09 -61.71 6.65
N LYS A 383 -26.39 -62.15 7.70
CA LYS A 383 -26.36 -63.54 8.20
C LYS A 383 -27.33 -63.77 9.37
N MET A 384 -28.05 -62.74 9.82
CA MET A 384 -28.98 -62.84 10.94
C MET A 384 -30.32 -63.42 10.48
N GLU A 385 -30.82 -64.47 11.15
CA GLU A 385 -32.15 -64.99 10.88
C GLU A 385 -33.23 -64.04 11.41
N VAL A 386 -34.13 -63.60 10.52
CA VAL A 386 -35.19 -62.65 10.87
C VAL A 386 -36.37 -63.40 11.50
N THR A 387 -36.31 -63.58 12.82
CA THR A 387 -37.42 -64.13 13.60
C THR A 387 -38.57 -63.11 13.72
N PRO A 388 -39.80 -63.55 14.08
CA PRO A 388 -40.95 -62.66 14.25
C PRO A 388 -40.72 -61.57 15.30
N GLU A 389 -40.00 -61.90 16.38
CA GLU A 389 -39.65 -60.97 17.46
C GLU A 389 -38.66 -59.90 17.01
N VAL A 390 -37.63 -60.29 16.25
CA VAL A 390 -36.67 -59.35 15.64
C VAL A 390 -37.39 -58.39 14.69
N ARG A 391 -38.37 -58.89 13.92
CA ARG A 391 -39.18 -58.05 13.02
C ARG A 391 -40.06 -57.06 13.78
N LEU A 392 -40.65 -57.48 14.91
CA LEU A 392 -41.46 -56.60 15.75
C LEU A 392 -40.60 -55.50 16.40
N ASN A 393 -39.45 -55.87 16.96
CA ASN A 393 -38.51 -54.92 17.54
C ASN A 393 -37.94 -53.95 16.49
N ALA A 394 -37.62 -54.43 15.29
CA ALA A 394 -37.19 -53.57 14.19
C ALA A 394 -38.29 -52.59 13.77
N ARG A 395 -39.57 -53.02 13.72
CA ARG A 395 -40.70 -52.12 13.46
C ARG A 395 -40.87 -51.06 14.55
N LEU A 396 -40.78 -51.45 15.82
CA LEU A 396 -40.88 -50.51 16.94
C LEU A 396 -39.72 -49.51 16.93
N PHE A 397 -38.50 -49.98 16.66
CA PHE A 397 -37.32 -49.13 16.53
C PHE A 397 -37.44 -48.17 15.34
N TYR A 398 -37.88 -48.65 14.18
CA TYR A 398 -38.15 -47.82 13.00
C TYR A 398 -39.23 -46.78 13.29
N HIS A 399 -40.35 -47.16 13.93
CA HIS A 399 -41.38 -46.21 14.35
C HIS A 399 -40.86 -45.16 15.33
N ASN A 400 -39.99 -45.54 16.26
CA ASN A 400 -39.37 -44.59 17.20
C ASN A 400 -38.40 -43.63 16.51
N ILE A 401 -37.62 -44.09 15.52
CA ILE A 401 -36.80 -43.23 14.67
C ILE A 401 -37.70 -42.26 13.92
N LEU A 402 -38.73 -42.76 13.24
CA LEU A 402 -39.66 -41.93 12.47
C LEU A 402 -40.37 -40.90 13.35
N ALA A 403 -40.79 -41.29 14.56
CA ALA A 403 -41.40 -40.39 15.53
C ALA A 403 -40.43 -39.35 16.11
N ARG A 404 -39.13 -39.65 16.19
CA ARG A 404 -38.07 -38.67 16.53
C ARG A 404 -37.82 -37.71 15.38
N THR A 405 -37.60 -38.23 14.18
CA THR A 405 -37.37 -37.41 12.97
C THR A 405 -38.56 -36.49 12.70
N MET A 406 -39.80 -36.96 12.87
CA MET A 406 -40.99 -36.12 12.77
C MET A 406 -41.04 -35.05 13.85
N ARG A 407 -40.57 -35.32 15.09
CA ARG A 407 -40.51 -34.34 16.19
C ARG A 407 -39.42 -33.28 15.98
N ASP A 408 -38.26 -33.68 15.47
CA ASP A 408 -37.14 -32.78 15.21
C ASP A 408 -37.42 -31.93 13.96
N ASN A 409 -38.01 -32.51 12.91
CA ASN A 409 -38.52 -31.75 11.76
C ASN A 409 -39.66 -30.81 12.16
N TYR A 410 -40.54 -31.18 13.10
CA TYR A 410 -41.55 -30.24 13.63
C TYR A 410 -40.91 -29.07 14.38
N LYS A 411 -39.75 -29.27 15.04
CA LYS A 411 -39.03 -28.16 15.68
C LYS A 411 -38.38 -27.25 14.65
N ASP A 412 -37.80 -27.80 13.59
CA ASP A 412 -37.23 -27.00 12.49
C ASP A 412 -38.31 -26.32 11.65
N GLU A 413 -39.49 -26.94 11.44
CA GLU A 413 -40.66 -26.30 10.82
C GLU A 413 -41.25 -25.23 11.73
N VAL A 414 -41.29 -25.39 13.06
CA VAL A 414 -41.75 -24.33 13.98
C VAL A 414 -40.72 -23.19 14.11
N VAL A 415 -39.44 -23.46 13.91
CA VAL A 415 -38.39 -22.42 13.83
C VAL A 415 -38.38 -21.74 12.45
N ALA A 416 -38.73 -22.47 11.37
CA ALA A 416 -38.89 -21.92 10.02
C ALA A 416 -40.23 -21.18 9.84
N GLU A 417 -41.33 -21.64 10.44
CA GLU A 417 -42.62 -20.95 10.55
C GLU A 417 -42.57 -19.80 11.57
N GLY A 418 -41.75 -19.90 12.62
CA GLY A 418 -41.37 -18.74 13.45
C GLY A 418 -40.49 -17.72 12.71
N GLY A 419 -40.00 -18.08 11.52
CA GLY A 419 -39.33 -17.20 10.55
C GLY A 419 -40.20 -16.82 9.35
N LEU A 420 -41.40 -17.38 9.22
CA LEU A 420 -42.45 -16.84 8.37
C LEU A 420 -43.04 -15.64 9.10
N ILE A 421 -42.41 -14.48 8.88
CA ILE A 421 -43.06 -13.18 8.71
C ILE A 421 -44.47 -13.18 9.33
N GLU A 422 -44.57 -12.79 10.60
CA GLU A 422 -45.75 -12.03 11.02
C GLU A 422 -45.85 -10.87 10.03
N PHE A 423 -46.69 -11.03 9.00
CA PHE A 423 -47.31 -9.88 8.39
C PHE A 423 -48.21 -9.34 9.49
N GLU A 424 -47.63 -8.57 10.40
CA GLU A 424 -48.34 -7.41 10.93
C GLU A 424 -48.78 -6.65 9.68
N MET A 425 -50.03 -6.88 9.26
CA MET A 425 -50.71 -5.86 8.49
C MET A 425 -50.75 -4.66 9.42
N GLU A 426 -49.74 -3.80 9.33
CA GLU A 426 -49.80 -2.47 9.91
C GLU A 426 -51.06 -1.82 9.34
N ASP A 427 -52.12 -1.79 10.14
CA ASP A 427 -53.33 -1.04 9.81
C ASP A 427 -52.88 0.42 9.58
N PRO A 428 -52.99 0.95 8.34
CA PRO A 428 -52.48 2.29 8.03
C PRO A 428 -53.18 3.40 8.83
N ASN A 429 -54.27 3.08 9.55
CA ASN A 429 -54.93 4.00 10.47
C ASN A 429 -54.38 3.96 11.91
N VAL A 430 -53.51 3.00 12.25
CA VAL A 430 -52.89 2.89 13.58
C VAL A 430 -51.43 3.35 13.49
N PRO A 431 -51.06 4.48 14.12
CA PRO A 431 -49.69 4.98 14.07
C PRO A 431 -48.71 3.97 14.69
N SER A 432 -47.64 3.63 13.97
CA SER A 432 -46.61 2.72 14.49
C SER A 432 -45.94 3.28 15.75
N HIS A 433 -45.38 2.40 16.57
CA HIS A 433 -44.73 2.78 17.84
C HIS A 433 -43.64 3.86 17.68
N ALA A 434 -42.96 3.89 16.53
CA ALA A 434 -42.00 4.94 16.19
C ALA A 434 -42.68 6.31 15.98
N ILE A 435 -43.83 6.34 15.31
CA ILE A 435 -44.64 7.55 15.11
C ILE A 435 -45.26 8.01 16.44
N ILE A 436 -45.72 7.07 17.28
CA ILE A 436 -46.20 7.38 18.63
C ILE A 436 -45.06 7.98 19.47
N LYS A 437 -43.86 7.40 19.45
CA LYS A 437 -42.69 7.98 20.15
C LYS A 437 -42.32 9.36 19.62
N LEU A 438 -42.37 9.57 18.30
CA LEU A 438 -42.09 10.87 17.70
C LEU A 438 -43.14 11.91 18.10
N ARG A 439 -44.44 11.57 18.05
CA ARG A 439 -45.53 12.45 18.49
C ARG A 439 -45.49 12.73 19.99
N SER A 440 -45.20 11.73 20.81
CA SER A 440 -45.01 11.92 22.26
C SER A 440 -43.80 12.79 22.55
N LYS A 441 -42.69 12.62 21.82
CA LYS A 441 -41.52 13.51 21.93
C LYS A 441 -41.89 14.95 21.53
N GLN A 442 -42.58 15.13 20.41
CA GLN A 442 -43.02 16.45 19.95
C GLN A 442 -44.04 17.10 20.90
N LEU A 443 -44.94 16.34 21.51
CA LEU A 443 -45.86 16.83 22.53
C LEU A 443 -45.14 17.25 23.80
N VAL A 444 -44.15 16.47 24.25
CA VAL A 444 -43.32 16.83 25.40
C VAL A 444 -42.48 18.07 25.09
N GLU A 445 -41.85 18.16 23.92
CA GLU A 445 -41.08 19.35 23.52
C GLU A 445 -41.98 20.59 23.35
N ALA A 446 -43.20 20.43 22.84
CA ALA A 446 -44.18 21.53 22.76
C ALA A 446 -44.68 21.97 24.13
N GLN A 447 -44.91 21.04 25.08
CA GLN A 447 -45.32 21.38 26.44
C GLN A 447 -44.17 21.94 27.30
N VAL A 448 -42.92 21.54 27.01
CA VAL A 448 -41.72 22.13 27.64
C VAL A 448 -41.48 23.54 27.08
N SER A 449 -41.80 23.80 25.81
CA SER A 449 -41.71 25.14 25.19
C SER A 449 -42.81 26.12 25.65
N GLU A 450 -43.92 25.65 26.23
CA GLU A 450 -44.99 26.50 26.78
C GLU A 450 -44.78 26.87 28.27
N PHE A 451 -43.75 26.32 28.93
CA PHE A 451 -43.43 26.59 30.34
C PHE A 451 -42.11 27.31 30.59
N ASP A 452 -41.38 27.73 29.55
CA ASP A 452 -40.26 28.67 29.69
C ASP A 452 -40.79 30.10 29.87
N VAL A 453 -41.18 30.42 31.10
CA VAL A 453 -41.34 31.80 31.57
C VAL A 453 -39.94 32.43 31.64
N PRO A 454 -39.70 33.59 30.99
CA PRO A 454 -38.41 34.26 31.03
C PRO A 454 -38.19 34.86 32.42
N ALA A 455 -37.19 34.35 33.15
CA ALA A 455 -36.67 35.06 34.31
C ALA A 455 -35.66 36.11 33.84
N ASP A 456 -36.17 37.34 33.71
CA ASP A 456 -35.50 38.63 33.83
C ASP A 456 -34.08 38.55 34.44
N ALA A 457 -33.02 39.13 33.87
CA ALA A 457 -32.77 40.48 33.34
C ALA A 457 -31.42 40.94 33.95
N PRO A 458 -30.79 42.01 33.42
CA PRO A 458 -29.34 42.20 33.39
C PRO A 458 -28.82 42.91 34.63
N LYS A 459 -27.52 42.73 34.94
CA LYS A 459 -26.77 43.69 35.76
C LYS A 459 -25.32 43.82 35.29
N LYS A 460 -25.05 45.03 34.77
CA LYS A 460 -23.82 45.84 34.83
C LYS A 460 -22.49 45.23 34.37
#